data_AF-A0A7J8DLR2-F1
#
_entry.id   AF-A0A7J8DLR2-F1
#
_cell.length_a   1.000
_cell.length_b   1.000
_cell.length_c   1.000
_cell.angle_alpha   90.00
_cell.angle_beta   90.00
_cell.angle_gamma   90.00
#
_symmetry.space_group_name_H-M   'P 1'
#
loop_
_entity.id
_entity.type
_entity.pdbx_description
1 polymer ?
#
loop_
_entity_poly.entity_id
_entity_poly.type
_entity_poly.pdbx_seq_one_letter_code
_entity_poly.pdbx_strand_id
1 'polypeptide(L)'
;MSRPKIQNYKGHGLSKGKEREQRASIRFKTTLMNTLMDVLRHRPGWVEVKDEGEWDFYWCDVSWLRENFDHTYMDEHVRISHFRNHYELTRKNYMVKNLKRFRKQLEREAGKLEAAKCDFFPKTFEMPCEYHLFVEEFRKNPGITWIMKPVARSQGKGIFLFRKLKDIMDWRKGTAGKKLTSMEAQLARNTVNPSGSHDARSSDDQKEEIPVENYVAQRYIENPYLIGGRKFDLRVYVLVMSGCKWMLQRFRQYLASKHGPEAVETLFSDMDNIFIRSLQSVQKVIISDKHCFELYGYDILIDQDLKPWLLEVNASPSLTASSQEDYELKTCLLEDTLHIVDMEARLTGREKRVGGFDLMWNDGPVSREEGTPDLSGMGNFVTNTHLGCINDRKKQLRQLFHSLQGQKKASG
;
A
#
# COMPACT_ATOMS: atom_id res chain seq x y z
N MET A 1 -0.53 49.67 -41.90
CA MET A 1 0.02 48.69 -42.88
C MET A 1 1.51 48.59 -42.65
N SER A 2 1.95 47.54 -41.96
CA SER A 2 3.37 47.27 -41.72
C SER A 2 3.52 45.75 -41.75
N ARG A 3 4.21 45.24 -42.77
CA ARG A 3 4.47 43.80 -42.97
C ARG A 3 5.50 43.32 -41.94
N PRO A 4 5.30 42.17 -41.26
CA PRO A 4 6.38 41.48 -40.58
C PRO A 4 7.05 40.47 -41.52
N LYS A 5 8.37 40.34 -41.34
CA LYS A 5 9.28 39.45 -42.06
C LYS A 5 8.98 37.98 -41.77
N ILE A 6 8.98 37.17 -42.83
CA ILE A 6 8.94 35.70 -42.78
C ILE A 6 10.29 35.20 -42.25
N GLN A 7 10.29 34.58 -41.07
CA GLN A 7 11.42 33.78 -40.56
C GLN A 7 11.10 32.31 -40.78
N ASN A 8 11.87 31.66 -41.65
CA ASN A 8 11.83 30.22 -41.90
C ASN A 8 12.29 29.48 -40.64
N TYR A 9 11.36 28.86 -39.92
CA TYR A 9 11.68 27.76 -38.99
C TYR A 9 11.79 26.47 -39.82
N LYS A 10 13.04 26.03 -40.04
CA LYS A 10 13.30 24.67 -40.51
C LYS A 10 12.86 23.70 -39.41
N GLY A 11 11.88 22.86 -39.72
CA GLY A 11 11.46 21.76 -38.87
C GLY A 11 12.60 20.76 -38.71
N HIS A 12 13.11 20.62 -37.49
CA HIS A 12 13.82 19.42 -37.08
C HIS A 12 12.78 18.34 -36.80
N GLY A 13 12.45 17.58 -37.85
CA GLY A 13 11.84 16.26 -37.71
C GLY A 13 12.84 15.36 -36.98
N LEU A 14 12.71 15.25 -35.67
CA LEU A 14 13.46 14.29 -34.87
C LEU A 14 12.89 12.89 -35.12
N SER A 15 13.79 12.04 -35.61
CA SER A 15 13.64 10.62 -35.85
C SER A 15 13.22 9.86 -34.58
N LYS A 16 11.91 9.79 -34.31
CA LYS A 16 11.32 8.96 -33.24
C LYS A 16 11.38 7.44 -33.47
N GLY A 17 12.19 6.97 -34.42
CA GLY A 17 12.13 5.58 -34.92
C GLY A 17 13.37 4.72 -34.73
N LYS A 18 14.46 5.20 -34.11
CA LYS A 18 15.77 4.49 -34.16
C LYS A 18 16.56 4.34 -32.85
N GLU A 19 15.98 4.58 -31.67
CA GLU A 19 16.69 4.42 -30.38
C GLU A 19 16.14 3.33 -29.44
N ARG A 20 15.33 2.40 -29.95
CA ARG A 20 15.01 1.16 -29.20
C ARG A 20 15.74 -0.02 -29.81
N GLU A 21 17.06 0.03 -29.77
CA GLU A 21 17.83 -1.22 -29.85
C GLU A 21 17.41 -2.09 -28.66
N GLN A 22 16.94 -3.30 -28.94
CA GLN A 22 16.59 -4.29 -27.92
C GLN A 22 17.86 -4.57 -27.11
N ARG A 23 17.99 -3.99 -25.91
CA ARG A 23 19.11 -4.31 -25.01
C ARG A 23 19.16 -5.84 -24.87
N ALA A 24 20.31 -6.42 -25.18
CA ALA A 24 20.47 -7.87 -25.30
C ALA A 24 20.14 -8.62 -23.99
N SER A 25 20.23 -7.94 -22.85
CA SER A 25 19.80 -8.44 -21.55
C SER A 25 19.38 -7.30 -20.62
N ILE A 26 18.46 -7.58 -19.71
CA ILE A 26 18.03 -6.68 -18.63
C ILE A 26 18.89 -6.96 -17.40
N ARG A 27 19.63 -5.96 -16.93
CA ARG A 27 20.48 -6.08 -15.74
C ARG A 27 19.65 -5.82 -14.49
N PHE A 28 19.56 -6.77 -13.58
CA PHE A 28 18.83 -6.59 -12.32
C PHE A 28 19.74 -6.57 -11.10
N LYS A 29 19.32 -5.82 -10.09
CA LYS A 29 19.94 -5.76 -8.77
C LYS A 29 18.89 -6.07 -7.70
N THR A 30 19.28 -6.81 -6.67
CA THR A 30 18.51 -6.92 -5.42
C THR A 30 19.41 -7.45 -4.30
N THR A 31 19.18 -7.01 -3.07
CA THR A 31 19.82 -7.53 -1.86
C THR A 31 18.99 -8.62 -1.18
N LEU A 32 17.78 -8.88 -1.68
CA LEU A 32 16.81 -9.78 -1.08
C LEU A 32 17.06 -11.24 -1.50
N MET A 33 17.58 -12.06 -0.58
CA MET A 33 17.81 -13.50 -0.79
C MET A 33 16.56 -14.32 -0.46
N ASN A 34 15.50 -14.17 -1.27
CA ASN A 34 14.22 -14.89 -1.10
C ASN A 34 13.60 -15.24 -2.47
N THR A 35 12.33 -15.65 -2.49
CA THR A 35 11.58 -16.02 -3.71
C THR A 35 11.74 -15.04 -4.88
N LEU A 36 11.92 -13.74 -4.60
CA LEU A 36 12.19 -12.73 -5.62
C LEU A 36 13.49 -12.99 -6.38
N MET A 37 14.58 -13.31 -5.68
CA MET A 37 15.85 -13.63 -6.31
C MET A 37 15.69 -14.82 -7.26
N ASP A 38 14.95 -15.84 -6.84
CA ASP A 38 14.66 -17.01 -7.67
C ASP A 38 13.88 -16.60 -8.93
N VAL A 39 12.83 -15.78 -8.80
CA VAL A 39 12.04 -15.29 -9.94
C VAL A 39 12.89 -14.48 -10.91
N LEU A 40 13.74 -13.57 -10.41
CA LEU A 40 14.59 -12.73 -11.25
C LEU A 40 15.65 -13.55 -11.99
N ARG A 41 16.29 -14.52 -11.32
CA ARG A 41 17.29 -15.42 -11.93
C ARG A 41 16.72 -16.35 -12.98
N HIS A 42 15.48 -16.83 -12.80
CA HIS A 42 14.84 -17.72 -13.76
C HIS A 42 14.16 -16.98 -14.91
N ARG A 43 14.07 -15.64 -14.87
CA ARG A 43 13.42 -14.87 -15.92
C ARG A 43 14.33 -14.77 -17.17
N PRO A 44 13.87 -15.23 -18.35
CA PRO A 44 14.70 -15.21 -19.56
C PRO A 44 15.15 -13.80 -19.94
N GLY A 45 16.44 -13.65 -20.26
CA GLY A 45 17.02 -12.37 -20.65
C GLY A 45 17.36 -11.43 -19.49
N TRP A 46 17.18 -11.87 -18.24
CA TRP A 46 17.56 -11.10 -17.04
C TRP A 46 18.88 -11.61 -16.47
N VAL A 47 19.77 -10.68 -16.11
CA VAL A 47 21.12 -10.98 -15.61
C VAL A 47 21.37 -10.25 -14.30
N GLU A 48 21.80 -10.98 -13.28
CA GLU A 48 22.12 -10.43 -11.96
C GLU A 48 23.41 -9.61 -12.00
N VAL A 49 23.37 -8.39 -11.46
CA VAL A 49 24.55 -7.55 -11.26
C VAL A 49 25.13 -7.81 -9.87
N LYS A 50 26.39 -8.27 -9.81
CA LYS A 50 27.06 -8.65 -8.55
C LYS A 50 27.85 -7.52 -7.87
N ASP A 51 28.22 -6.47 -8.62
CA ASP A 51 29.11 -5.37 -8.16
C ASP A 51 28.44 -3.98 -8.24
N GLU A 52 29.21 -2.87 -8.15
CA GLU A 52 28.78 -1.49 -8.44
C GLU A 52 28.46 -1.23 -9.94
N GLY A 53 28.14 -2.29 -10.69
CA GLY A 53 27.73 -2.18 -12.07
C GLY A 53 26.41 -1.44 -12.22
N GLU A 54 26.24 -0.81 -13.38
CA GLU A 54 24.96 -0.26 -13.79
C GLU A 54 23.87 -1.34 -13.85
N TRP A 55 22.66 -0.95 -13.50
CA TRP A 55 21.48 -1.81 -13.45
C TRP A 55 20.30 -1.12 -14.14
N ASP A 56 19.40 -1.92 -14.69
CA ASP A 56 18.19 -1.46 -15.38
C ASP A 56 16.96 -1.62 -14.50
N PHE A 57 16.99 -2.62 -13.62
CA PHE A 57 15.92 -2.91 -12.68
C PHE A 57 16.51 -3.14 -11.28
N TYR A 58 15.98 -2.45 -10.28
CA TYR A 58 16.38 -2.66 -8.89
C TYR A 58 15.17 -2.92 -8.01
N TRP A 59 15.05 -4.16 -7.54
CA TRP A 59 14.17 -4.42 -6.41
C TRP A 59 14.92 -4.16 -5.09
N CYS A 60 14.83 -2.93 -4.60
CA CYS A 60 15.58 -2.46 -3.45
C CYS A 60 14.82 -2.64 -2.13
N ASP A 61 15.55 -2.61 -1.02
CA ASP A 61 14.95 -2.41 0.29
C ASP A 61 14.61 -0.94 0.53
N VAL A 62 13.69 -0.70 1.47
CA VAL A 62 13.23 0.66 1.83
C VAL A 62 14.36 1.51 2.43
N SER A 63 15.36 0.90 3.08
CA SER A 63 16.48 1.66 3.66
C SER A 63 17.37 2.21 2.56
N TRP A 64 17.71 1.38 1.56
CA TRP A 64 18.47 1.84 0.39
C TRP A 64 17.79 3.02 -0.31
N LEU A 65 16.48 2.95 -0.52
CA LEU A 65 15.72 4.04 -1.16
C LEU A 65 15.90 5.37 -0.42
N ARG A 66 15.83 5.36 0.92
CA ARG A 66 15.94 6.57 1.74
C ARG A 66 17.33 7.21 1.68
N GLU A 67 18.36 6.40 1.57
CA GLU A 67 19.75 6.85 1.63
C GLU A 67 20.29 7.27 0.26
N ASN A 68 19.82 6.65 -0.82
CA ASN A 68 20.49 6.74 -2.12
C ASN A 68 19.65 7.40 -3.21
N PHE A 69 18.32 7.38 -3.13
CA PHE A 69 17.48 7.76 -4.27
C PHE A 69 17.67 9.23 -4.69
N ASP A 70 17.80 10.16 -3.74
CA ASP A 70 18.02 11.59 -4.04
C ASP A 70 19.43 11.90 -4.59
N HIS A 71 20.36 10.95 -4.44
CA HIS A 71 21.75 11.09 -4.84
C HIS A 71 22.13 10.24 -6.06
N THR A 72 21.16 9.52 -6.62
CA THR A 72 21.37 8.60 -7.75
C THR A 72 20.76 9.18 -9.02
N TYR A 73 21.58 9.39 -10.05
CA TYR A 73 21.08 9.65 -11.40
C TYR A 73 20.58 8.36 -12.03
N MET A 74 19.40 8.40 -12.66
CA MET A 74 18.76 7.23 -13.26
C MET A 74 18.37 7.55 -14.69
N ASP A 75 18.75 6.67 -15.61
CA ASP A 75 18.31 6.72 -17.00
C ASP A 75 16.80 6.44 -17.11
N GLU A 76 16.18 6.88 -18.20
CA GLU A 76 14.72 6.81 -18.38
C GLU A 76 14.13 5.40 -18.32
N HIS A 77 14.87 4.38 -18.75
CA HIS A 77 14.41 2.98 -18.74
C HIS A 77 14.48 2.36 -17.33
N VAL A 78 15.19 2.97 -16.39
CA VAL A 78 15.46 2.39 -15.08
C VAL A 78 14.18 2.26 -14.26
N ARG A 79 14.01 1.13 -13.58
CA ARG A 79 12.89 0.91 -12.66
C ARG A 79 13.34 0.45 -11.28
N ILE A 80 12.69 0.96 -10.23
CA ILE A 80 12.95 0.64 -8.84
C ILE A 80 11.66 0.28 -8.11
N SER A 81 11.70 -0.78 -7.30
CA SER A 81 10.61 -1.08 -6.36
C SER A 81 10.69 -0.10 -5.20
N HIS A 82 9.83 0.91 -5.20
CA HIS A 82 9.33 1.74 -4.09
C HIS A 82 9.13 3.19 -4.56
N PHE A 83 8.02 3.81 -4.13
CA PHE A 83 7.84 5.26 -4.30
C PHE A 83 8.54 6.04 -3.18
N ARG A 84 9.03 7.24 -3.50
CA ARG A 84 9.37 8.21 -2.47
C ARG A 84 8.12 8.52 -1.63
N ASN A 85 8.33 8.71 -0.33
CA ASN A 85 7.25 8.95 0.62
C ASN A 85 6.16 7.85 0.66
N HIS A 86 6.44 6.61 0.22
CA HIS A 86 5.50 5.48 0.34
C HIS A 86 4.96 5.29 1.78
N TYR A 87 5.75 5.72 2.78
CA TYR A 87 5.38 5.71 4.19
C TYR A 87 4.13 6.54 4.54
N GLU A 88 3.69 7.45 3.68
CA GLU A 88 2.44 8.21 3.82
C GLU A 88 1.20 7.31 3.81
N LEU A 89 1.28 6.16 3.12
CA LEU A 89 0.25 5.13 3.10
C LEU A 89 0.55 3.99 4.08
N THR A 90 1.82 3.66 4.32
CA THR A 90 2.18 2.43 5.06
C THR A 90 2.47 2.62 6.54
N ARG A 91 2.78 3.84 7.00
CA ARG A 91 2.86 4.13 8.44
C ARG A 91 1.48 4.38 8.99
N LYS A 92 1.16 3.70 10.10
CA LYS A 92 -0.20 3.66 10.69
C LYS A 92 -0.76 5.06 10.99
N ASN A 93 0.05 5.97 11.53
CA ASN A 93 -0.37 7.34 11.83
C ASN A 93 -0.63 8.17 10.57
N TYR A 94 0.28 8.12 9.58
CA TYR A 94 0.13 8.87 8.33
C TYR A 94 -1.01 8.35 7.48
N MET A 95 -1.18 7.03 7.37
CA MET A 95 -2.33 6.41 6.71
C MET A 95 -3.65 6.97 7.27
N VAL A 96 -3.82 6.93 8.59
CA VAL A 96 -5.04 7.44 9.26
C VAL A 96 -5.20 8.94 9.07
N LYS A 97 -4.11 9.72 9.18
CA LYS A 97 -4.14 11.17 8.96
C LYS A 97 -4.59 11.51 7.54
N ASN A 98 -4.04 10.83 6.54
CA ASN A 98 -4.35 11.02 5.11
C ASN A 98 -5.79 10.60 4.81
N LEU A 99 -6.25 9.46 5.32
CA LEU A 99 -7.64 9.00 5.19
C LEU A 99 -8.64 9.96 5.86
N LYS A 100 -8.36 10.42 7.08
CA LYS A 100 -9.20 11.42 7.78
C LYS A 100 -9.28 12.73 6.98
N ARG A 101 -8.16 13.20 6.41
CA ARG A 101 -8.10 14.40 5.56
C ARG A 101 -8.94 14.21 4.29
N PHE A 102 -8.75 13.08 3.62
CA PHE A 102 -9.46 12.74 2.38
C PHE A 102 -10.97 12.63 2.59
N ARG A 103 -11.41 11.94 3.66
CA ARG A 103 -12.83 11.88 4.04
C ARG A 103 -13.45 13.26 4.24
N LYS A 104 -12.76 14.17 4.96
CA LYS A 104 -13.22 15.55 5.17
C LYS A 104 -13.26 16.37 3.87
N GLN A 105 -12.42 16.04 2.89
CA GLN A 105 -12.43 16.68 1.58
C GLN A 105 -13.64 16.18 0.76
N LEU A 106 -13.85 14.86 0.70
CA LEU A 106 -15.02 14.27 0.05
C LEU A 106 -16.34 14.76 0.64
N GLU A 107 -16.41 14.94 1.97
CA GLU A 107 -17.61 15.46 2.61
C GLU A 107 -17.95 16.89 2.15
N ARG A 108 -16.93 17.70 1.86
CA ARG A 108 -17.09 19.07 1.32
C ARG A 108 -17.43 19.08 -0.17
N GLU A 109 -16.85 18.19 -0.96
CA GLU A 109 -16.97 18.17 -2.43
C GLU A 109 -18.19 17.37 -2.93
N ALA A 110 -18.51 16.25 -2.29
CA ALA A 110 -19.52 15.29 -2.74
C ALA A 110 -20.55 14.91 -1.64
N GLY A 111 -20.44 15.49 -0.44
CA GLY A 111 -21.40 15.30 0.64
C GLY A 111 -21.15 14.08 1.53
N LYS A 112 -22.00 13.93 2.55
CA LYS A 112 -21.82 12.96 3.64
C LYS A 112 -21.90 11.50 3.18
N LEU A 113 -22.78 11.20 2.22
CA LEU A 113 -22.96 9.83 1.74
C LEU A 113 -21.70 9.30 1.04
N GLU A 114 -21.07 10.13 0.22
CA GLU A 114 -19.82 9.77 -0.45
C GLU A 114 -18.64 9.68 0.53
N ALA A 115 -18.59 10.57 1.52
CA ALA A 115 -17.59 10.52 2.59
C ALA A 115 -17.73 9.27 3.47
N ALA A 116 -18.96 8.76 3.69
CA ALA A 116 -19.20 7.55 4.47
C ALA A 116 -18.57 6.30 3.83
N LYS A 117 -18.35 6.31 2.52
CA LYS A 117 -17.58 5.24 1.83
C LYS A 117 -16.10 5.21 2.24
N CYS A 118 -15.61 6.16 3.04
CA CYS A 118 -14.29 6.12 3.68
C CYS A 118 -14.32 5.50 5.09
N ASP A 119 -15.48 5.10 5.62
CA ASP A 119 -15.62 4.57 6.98
C ASP A 119 -15.25 3.06 7.05
N PHE A 120 -14.16 2.70 6.37
CA PHE A 120 -13.62 1.34 6.26
C PHE A 120 -12.37 1.12 7.11
N PHE A 121 -11.95 2.09 7.94
CA PHE A 121 -10.86 1.91 8.89
C PHE A 121 -11.37 2.19 10.31
N PRO A 122 -10.93 1.43 11.33
CA PRO A 122 -11.44 1.64 12.68
C PRO A 122 -11.03 3.01 13.23
N LYS A 123 -11.86 3.57 14.10
CA LYS A 123 -11.59 4.87 14.73
C LYS A 123 -10.22 4.82 15.42
N THR A 124 -9.33 5.72 15.01
CA THR A 124 -7.91 5.69 15.38
C THR A 124 -7.42 7.07 15.79
N PHE A 125 -6.57 7.12 16.81
CA PHE A 125 -5.98 8.33 17.37
C PHE A 125 -4.46 8.16 17.49
N GLU A 126 -3.70 9.14 17.04
CA GLU A 126 -2.25 9.21 17.20
C GLU A 126 -1.88 9.65 18.62
N MET A 127 -0.99 8.91 19.26
CA MET A 127 -0.55 9.15 20.62
C MET A 127 0.92 9.61 20.61
N PRO A 128 1.27 10.71 21.33
CA PRO A 128 0.44 11.44 22.30
C PRO A 128 -0.43 12.57 21.73
N CYS A 129 -0.27 12.94 20.45
CA CYS A 129 -0.83 14.16 19.87
C CYS A 129 -2.35 14.31 19.95
N GLU A 130 -3.11 13.22 19.85
CA GLU A 130 -4.58 13.18 19.90
C GLU A 130 -5.10 12.63 21.25
N TYR A 131 -4.31 12.65 22.33
CA TYR A 131 -4.70 12.04 23.62
C TYR A 131 -6.03 12.57 24.16
N HIS A 132 -6.25 13.90 24.14
CA HIS A 132 -7.48 14.48 24.65
C HIS A 132 -8.71 14.04 23.84
N LEU A 133 -8.61 14.03 22.51
CA LEU A 133 -9.65 13.55 21.61
C LEU A 133 -9.95 12.07 21.85
N PHE A 134 -8.90 11.28 22.07
CA PHE A 134 -9.04 9.87 22.41
C PHE A 134 -9.77 9.67 23.75
N VAL A 135 -9.40 10.42 24.80
CA VAL A 135 -10.04 10.31 26.13
C VAL A 135 -11.52 10.70 26.06
N GLU A 136 -11.88 11.73 25.29
CA GLU A 136 -13.28 12.10 25.07
C GLU A 136 -14.07 10.97 24.41
N GLU A 137 -13.52 10.38 23.35
CA GLU A 137 -14.15 9.25 22.65
C GLU A 137 -14.27 8.00 23.54
N PHE A 138 -13.22 7.73 24.33
CA PHE A 138 -13.16 6.62 25.27
C PHE A 138 -14.25 6.75 26.34
N ARG A 139 -14.46 7.96 26.87
CA ARG A 139 -15.50 8.23 27.89
C ARG A 139 -16.92 8.11 27.33
N LYS A 140 -17.13 8.43 26.05
CA LYS A 140 -18.43 8.28 25.36
C LYS A 140 -18.82 6.81 25.16
N ASN A 141 -17.85 5.91 25.10
CA ASN A 141 -18.06 4.50 24.80
C ASN A 141 -17.40 3.58 25.85
N PRO A 142 -17.91 3.57 27.09
CA PRO A 142 -17.31 2.78 28.17
C PRO A 142 -17.39 1.28 27.86
N GLY A 143 -16.32 0.55 28.19
CA GLY A 143 -16.27 -0.91 28.06
C GLY A 143 -15.83 -1.45 26.69
N ILE A 144 -15.77 -0.60 25.66
CA ILE A 144 -15.24 -0.99 24.34
C ILE A 144 -13.77 -1.37 24.45
N THR A 145 -13.38 -2.44 23.75
CA THR A 145 -11.99 -2.85 23.62
C THR A 145 -11.24 -1.94 22.63
N TRP A 146 -10.06 -1.49 23.03
CA TRP A 146 -9.14 -0.74 22.19
C TRP A 146 -7.85 -1.52 22.00
N ILE A 147 -7.17 -1.27 20.89
CA ILE A 147 -5.88 -1.84 20.53
C ILE A 147 -4.87 -0.71 20.36
N MET A 148 -3.78 -0.77 21.11
CA MET A 148 -2.65 0.12 20.93
C MET A 148 -1.60 -0.56 20.06
N LYS A 149 -1.08 0.15 19.06
CA LYS A 149 -0.08 -0.36 18.12
C LYS A 149 1.06 0.64 17.96
N PRO A 150 2.33 0.21 17.96
CA PRO A 150 3.44 1.11 17.62
C PRO A 150 3.32 1.57 16.16
N VAL A 151 3.63 2.83 15.89
CA VAL A 151 3.48 3.43 14.55
C VAL A 151 4.36 2.77 13.49
N ALA A 152 5.59 2.42 13.86
CA ALA A 152 6.63 1.96 12.92
C ALA A 152 6.94 0.46 13.03
N ARG A 153 6.24 -0.29 13.90
CA ARG A 153 6.45 -1.75 14.03
C ARG A 153 5.43 -2.55 13.22
N SER A 154 5.83 -3.78 12.89
CA SER A 154 5.06 -4.79 12.18
C SER A 154 5.05 -6.12 12.96
N GLN A 155 4.41 -7.16 12.41
CA GLN A 155 4.37 -8.53 12.97
C GLN A 155 3.70 -8.64 14.36
N GLY A 156 2.82 -7.69 14.71
CA GLY A 156 2.13 -7.70 15.99
C GLY A 156 2.99 -7.35 17.22
N LYS A 157 4.28 -7.03 17.02
CA LYS A 157 5.20 -6.70 18.13
C LYS A 157 4.82 -5.37 18.79
N GLY A 158 4.68 -5.39 20.11
CA GLY A 158 4.34 -4.20 20.91
C GLY A 158 2.86 -3.83 20.89
N ILE A 159 1.98 -4.70 20.38
CA ILE A 159 0.54 -4.51 20.45
C ILE A 159 0.03 -4.84 21.85
N PHE A 160 -0.87 -4.02 22.38
CA PHE A 160 -1.62 -4.35 23.59
C PHE A 160 -3.09 -3.99 23.45
N LEU A 161 -3.95 -4.80 24.07
CA LEU A 161 -5.39 -4.56 24.16
C LEU A 161 -5.70 -3.94 25.52
N PHE A 162 -6.66 -3.04 25.57
CA PHE A 162 -7.09 -2.41 26.81
C PHE A 162 -8.56 -2.03 26.79
N ARG A 163 -9.17 -1.98 27.98
CA ARG A 163 -10.58 -1.59 28.17
C ARG A 163 -10.74 -0.49 29.22
N LYS A 164 -9.70 -0.20 30.00
CA LYS A 164 -9.66 0.87 31.00
C LYS A 164 -8.45 1.76 30.72
N LEU A 165 -8.57 3.07 30.96
CA LEU A 165 -7.43 4.00 30.85
C LEU A 165 -6.27 3.62 31.80
N LYS A 166 -6.60 2.99 32.93
CA LYS A 166 -5.61 2.48 33.89
C LYS A 166 -4.67 1.45 33.24
N ASP A 167 -5.18 0.60 32.35
CA ASP A 167 -4.39 -0.42 31.66
C ASP A 167 -3.25 0.22 30.84
N ILE A 168 -3.47 1.42 30.27
CA ILE A 168 -2.42 2.17 29.55
C ILE A 168 -1.33 2.63 30.51
N MET A 169 -1.70 3.14 31.69
CA MET A 169 -0.76 3.59 32.70
C MET A 169 0.06 2.42 33.26
N ASP A 170 -0.59 1.28 33.52
CA ASP A 170 0.05 0.08 34.05
C ASP A 170 0.98 -0.55 33.00
N TRP A 171 0.57 -0.60 31.73
CA TRP A 171 1.42 -1.04 30.62
C TRP A 171 2.66 -0.15 30.46
N ARG A 172 2.50 1.18 30.59
CA ARG A 172 3.63 2.12 30.60
C ARG A 172 4.59 1.84 31.75
N LYS A 173 4.07 1.61 32.97
CA LYS A 173 4.88 1.31 34.16
C LYS A 173 5.61 -0.04 34.06
N GLY A 174 4.94 -1.06 33.54
CA GLY A 174 5.52 -2.40 33.33
C GLY A 174 6.59 -2.44 32.23
N THR A 175 6.50 -1.55 31.25
CA THR A 175 7.50 -1.38 30.18
C THR A 175 8.61 -0.38 30.59
N ALA A 176 8.41 0.40 31.67
CA ALA A 176 9.29 1.47 32.14
C ALA A 176 10.02 1.16 33.45
N GLY A 177 10.71 0.02 33.51
CA GLY A 177 11.92 -0.09 34.33
C GLY A 177 13.13 0.61 33.68
N LYS A 178 13.06 0.90 32.37
CA LYS A 178 14.04 1.72 31.63
C LYS A 178 13.29 2.43 30.50
N LYS A 179 13.48 3.76 30.37
CA LYS A 179 13.11 4.60 29.20
C LYS A 179 11.67 5.15 29.14
N LEU A 180 11.30 6.12 30.00
CA LEU A 180 10.38 7.22 29.62
C LEU A 180 10.33 8.39 30.62
N THR A 181 11.44 9.10 30.83
CA THR A 181 11.45 10.38 31.56
C THR A 181 11.33 11.54 30.58
N SER A 182 10.16 11.77 29.99
CA SER A 182 9.90 13.03 29.25
C SER A 182 8.42 13.43 29.14
N MET A 183 7.47 12.49 29.27
CA MET A 183 6.03 12.81 29.22
C MET A 183 5.55 13.65 30.42
N GLU A 184 6.02 13.35 31.63
CA GLU A 184 5.69 14.16 32.83
C GLU A 184 6.28 15.57 32.74
N ALA A 185 7.45 15.72 32.11
CA ALA A 185 8.13 17.00 31.94
C ALA A 185 7.45 17.94 30.92
N GLN A 186 6.64 17.41 29.99
CA GLN A 186 5.83 18.21 29.07
C GLN A 186 4.46 18.58 29.65
N LEU A 187 3.86 17.69 30.45
CA LEU A 187 2.62 17.97 31.18
C LEU A 187 2.81 19.01 32.29
N ALA A 188 3.95 19.00 32.99
CA ALA A 188 4.28 19.97 34.03
C ALA A 188 4.62 21.38 33.49
N ARG A 189 5.13 21.49 32.25
CA ARG A 189 5.52 22.79 31.66
C ARG A 189 4.34 23.68 31.26
N ASN A 190 3.14 23.11 31.10
CA ASN A 190 1.95 23.86 30.70
C ASN A 190 1.15 24.45 31.89
N THR A 191 1.68 24.39 33.12
CA THR A 191 0.97 24.83 34.34
C THR A 191 1.69 25.88 35.19
N VAL A 192 2.84 26.43 34.76
CA VAL A 192 3.57 27.42 35.57
C VAL A 192 4.01 28.62 34.72
N ASN A 193 3.50 29.80 35.08
CA ASN A 193 4.00 31.10 34.62
C ASN A 193 5.45 31.28 35.10
N PRO A 194 6.42 31.69 34.25
CA PRO A 194 7.77 31.95 34.71
C PRO A 194 7.91 33.41 35.14
N SER A 195 8.02 33.62 36.45
CA SER A 195 8.69 34.79 37.02
C SER A 195 9.98 34.34 37.69
N GLY A 196 11.12 34.92 37.30
CA GLY A 196 12.33 35.00 38.13
C GLY A 196 13.53 34.13 37.74
N SER A 197 14.49 34.79 37.07
CA SER A 197 15.96 34.80 37.29
C SER A 197 16.79 33.51 37.47
N HIS A 198 17.64 33.30 36.45
CA HIS A 198 19.11 33.11 36.44
C HIS A 198 19.88 32.15 37.38
N ASP A 199 20.72 31.37 36.67
CA ASP A 199 22.06 30.85 36.97
C ASP A 199 22.27 29.57 37.80
N ALA A 200 22.72 28.51 37.12
CA ALA A 200 24.05 27.92 37.32
C ALA A 200 24.33 26.78 36.31
N ARG A 201 25.56 26.78 35.78
CA ARG A 201 26.16 25.78 34.87
C ARG A 201 26.42 24.46 35.59
N SER A 202 26.24 23.31 34.91
CA SER A 202 27.20 22.18 34.96
C SER A 202 26.85 21.03 34.01
N SER A 203 27.92 20.55 33.36
CA SER A 203 28.22 19.19 32.88
C SER A 203 27.37 18.53 31.79
N ASP A 204 28.09 18.34 30.67
CA ASP A 204 27.89 17.50 29.51
C ASP A 204 27.54 16.05 29.90
N ASP A 205 26.26 15.71 29.82
CA ASP A 205 25.77 14.32 29.74
C ASP A 205 25.05 14.21 28.40
N GLN A 206 25.73 13.66 27.39
CA GLN A 206 25.09 13.21 26.15
C GLN A 206 24.20 12.01 26.48
N LYS A 207 23.03 12.28 27.06
CA LYS A 207 21.91 11.34 27.05
C LYS A 207 21.47 11.22 25.60
N GLU A 208 21.79 10.09 24.95
CA GLU A 208 21.08 9.66 23.76
C GLU A 208 19.58 9.81 24.01
N GLU A 209 18.99 10.81 23.37
CA GLU A 209 17.56 11.11 23.49
C GLU A 209 16.82 9.96 22.80
N ILE A 210 16.48 8.93 23.59
CA ILE A 210 15.77 7.76 23.09
C ILE A 210 14.47 8.27 22.44
N PRO A 211 14.24 7.96 21.14
CA PRO A 211 13.05 8.43 20.46
C PRO A 211 11.80 8.00 21.22
N VAL A 212 10.94 8.96 21.55
CA VAL A 212 9.61 8.66 22.10
C VAL A 212 8.89 7.82 21.05
N GLU A 213 8.64 6.56 21.37
CA GLU A 213 7.95 5.66 20.45
C GLU A 213 6.50 6.11 20.31
N ASN A 214 6.10 6.53 19.12
CA ASN A 214 4.73 6.93 18.82
C ASN A 214 3.83 5.70 18.66
N TYR A 215 2.61 5.82 19.17
CA TYR A 215 1.59 4.77 19.10
C TYR A 215 0.32 5.27 18.43
N VAL A 216 -0.51 4.34 17.98
CA VAL A 216 -1.91 4.62 17.62
C VAL A 216 -2.84 3.85 18.55
N ALA A 217 -3.82 4.54 19.13
CA ALA A 217 -4.94 3.95 19.85
C ALA A 217 -6.10 3.77 18.86
N GLN A 218 -6.47 2.53 18.59
CA GLN A 218 -7.47 2.18 17.59
C GLN A 218 -8.61 1.37 18.23
N ARG A 219 -9.85 1.59 17.81
CA ARG A 219 -10.98 0.76 18.23
C ARG A 219 -10.76 -0.68 17.77
N TYR A 220 -10.90 -1.65 18.67
CA TYR A 220 -10.77 -3.06 18.31
C TYR A 220 -12.06 -3.56 17.65
N ILE A 221 -11.94 -4.37 16.61
CA ILE A 221 -13.07 -5.03 15.94
C ILE A 221 -13.40 -6.29 16.76
N GLU A 222 -14.44 -6.20 17.59
CA GLU A 222 -14.81 -7.23 18.57
C GLU A 222 -15.48 -8.45 17.96
N ASN A 223 -16.24 -8.26 16.88
CA ASN A 223 -16.99 -9.31 16.20
C ASN A 223 -16.43 -9.56 14.79
N PRO A 224 -15.20 -10.09 14.65
CA PRO A 224 -14.67 -10.45 13.35
C PRO A 224 -15.46 -11.63 12.76
N TYR A 225 -15.50 -11.72 11.43
CA TYR A 225 -16.00 -12.90 10.76
C TYR A 225 -15.09 -14.10 11.09
N LEU A 226 -15.70 -15.23 11.44
CA LEU A 226 -14.98 -16.43 11.89
C LEU A 226 -15.14 -17.57 10.88
N ILE A 227 -14.04 -18.29 10.63
CA ILE A 227 -14.05 -19.59 9.93
C ILE A 227 -13.62 -20.65 10.94
N GLY A 228 -14.50 -21.62 11.19
CA GLY A 228 -14.25 -22.66 12.19
C GLY A 228 -13.98 -22.10 13.59
N GLY A 229 -14.65 -21.01 13.98
CA GLY A 229 -14.46 -20.35 15.28
C GLY A 229 -13.16 -19.55 15.42
N ARG A 230 -12.35 -19.42 14.35
CA ARG A 230 -11.08 -18.70 14.38
C ARG A 230 -11.15 -17.39 13.60
N LYS A 231 -10.55 -16.36 14.19
CA LYS A 231 -10.29 -15.07 13.54
C LYS A 231 -9.20 -15.24 12.48
N PHE A 232 -9.30 -14.46 11.41
CA PHE A 232 -8.33 -14.40 10.32
C PHE A 232 -8.23 -12.98 9.77
N ASP A 233 -7.20 -12.72 8.97
CA ASP A 233 -7.08 -11.50 8.17
C ASP A 233 -6.69 -11.86 6.72
N LEU A 234 -7.13 -11.00 5.81
CA LEU A 234 -6.82 -11.08 4.39
C LEU A 234 -5.61 -10.22 4.10
N ARG A 235 -4.48 -10.85 3.76
CA ARG A 235 -3.47 -10.18 2.96
C ARG A 235 -4.00 -10.16 1.54
N VAL A 236 -4.25 -9.02 0.89
CA VAL A 236 -4.85 -9.02 -0.46
C VAL A 236 -3.83 -9.44 -1.51
N TYR A 237 -3.61 -10.76 -1.53
CA TYR A 237 -2.89 -11.70 -2.41
C TYR A 237 -3.15 -13.15 -1.89
N VAL A 238 -3.37 -13.32 -0.57
CA VAL A 238 -3.62 -14.56 0.20
C VAL A 238 -4.41 -14.34 1.49
N LEU A 239 -5.39 -15.20 1.79
CA LEU A 239 -6.01 -15.27 3.12
C LEU A 239 -5.11 -16.06 4.10
N VAL A 240 -4.79 -15.51 5.28
CA VAL A 240 -4.02 -16.21 6.33
C VAL A 240 -4.91 -16.56 7.53
N MET A 241 -5.07 -17.85 7.79
CA MET A 241 -5.62 -18.37 9.04
C MET A 241 -4.50 -19.03 9.85
N SER A 242 -4.63 -19.09 11.18
CA SER A 242 -3.70 -19.85 12.03
C SER A 242 -3.61 -21.31 11.56
N GLY A 243 -2.49 -21.64 10.89
CA GLY A 243 -2.19 -22.96 10.34
C GLY A 243 -2.59 -23.22 8.86
N CYS A 244 -3.29 -22.32 8.16
CA CYS A 244 -3.71 -22.54 6.76
C CYS A 244 -3.77 -21.24 5.94
N LYS A 245 -3.14 -21.23 4.75
CA LYS A 245 -3.27 -20.17 3.75
C LYS A 245 -4.33 -20.56 2.72
N TRP A 246 -5.31 -19.70 2.48
CA TRP A 246 -6.33 -19.89 1.45
C TRP A 246 -6.10 -18.92 0.29
N MET A 247 -6.24 -19.42 -0.93
CA MET A 247 -6.34 -18.54 -2.10
C MET A 247 -7.63 -17.72 -2.02
N LEU A 248 -7.56 -16.47 -2.46
CA LEU A 248 -8.70 -15.55 -2.42
C LEU A 248 -9.92 -16.09 -3.19
N GLN A 249 -9.68 -16.85 -4.26
CA GLN A 249 -10.74 -17.55 -5.00
C GLN A 249 -11.52 -18.55 -4.15
N ARG A 250 -10.81 -19.39 -3.37
CA ARG A 250 -11.46 -20.35 -2.47
C ARG A 250 -12.26 -19.63 -1.39
N PHE A 251 -11.73 -18.52 -0.88
CA PHE A 251 -12.43 -17.68 0.08
C PHE A 251 -13.72 -17.07 -0.48
N ARG A 252 -13.67 -16.49 -1.70
CA ARG A 252 -14.86 -15.95 -2.38
C ARG A 252 -15.92 -17.03 -2.59
N GLN A 253 -15.54 -18.22 -3.06
CA GLN A 253 -16.44 -19.35 -3.24
C GLN A 253 -17.08 -19.82 -1.93
N TYR A 254 -16.27 -19.93 -0.86
CA TYR A 254 -16.77 -20.29 0.47
C TYR A 254 -17.80 -19.27 0.97
N LEU A 255 -17.51 -17.97 0.89
CA LEU A 255 -18.48 -16.95 1.29
C LEU A 255 -19.75 -16.98 0.44
N ALA A 256 -19.62 -17.18 -0.88
CA ALA A 256 -20.77 -17.20 -1.77
C ALA A 256 -21.69 -18.37 -1.46
N SER A 257 -21.11 -19.52 -1.10
CA SER A 257 -21.87 -20.69 -0.65
C SER A 257 -22.63 -20.46 0.66
N LYS A 258 -22.14 -19.58 1.54
CA LYS A 258 -22.69 -19.37 2.89
C LYS A 258 -23.63 -18.16 3.00
N HIS A 259 -23.35 -17.09 2.27
CA HIS A 259 -24.07 -15.81 2.35
C HIS A 259 -24.80 -15.42 1.07
N GLY A 260 -24.67 -16.23 0.02
CA GLY A 260 -25.20 -15.92 -1.30
C GLY A 260 -24.25 -15.04 -2.13
N PRO A 261 -24.39 -15.08 -3.47
CA PRO A 261 -23.49 -14.38 -4.38
C PRO A 261 -23.59 -12.85 -4.27
N GLU A 262 -24.78 -12.30 -4.04
CA GLU A 262 -25.01 -10.85 -3.97
C GLU A 262 -24.26 -10.18 -2.82
N ALA A 263 -24.38 -10.74 -1.61
CA ALA A 263 -23.67 -10.23 -0.43
C ALA A 263 -22.15 -10.27 -0.60
N VAL A 264 -21.65 -11.30 -1.29
CA VAL A 264 -20.22 -11.43 -1.59
C VAL A 264 -19.78 -10.44 -2.66
N GLU A 265 -20.61 -10.15 -3.65
CA GLU A 265 -20.32 -9.09 -4.62
C GLU A 265 -20.19 -7.72 -3.94
N THR A 266 -21.11 -7.41 -3.01
CA THR A 266 -21.03 -6.18 -2.21
C THR A 266 -19.75 -6.12 -1.38
N LEU A 267 -19.41 -7.18 -0.66
CA LEU A 267 -18.17 -7.24 0.14
C LEU A 267 -16.93 -7.01 -0.73
N PHE A 268 -16.83 -7.65 -1.90
CA PHE A 268 -15.66 -7.49 -2.77
C PHE A 268 -15.61 -6.09 -3.41
N SER A 269 -16.76 -5.50 -3.74
CA SER A 269 -16.86 -4.09 -4.16
C SER A 269 -16.42 -3.12 -3.05
N ASP A 270 -16.79 -3.39 -1.80
CA ASP A 270 -16.33 -2.62 -0.65
C ASP A 270 -14.81 -2.76 -0.43
N MET A 271 -14.24 -3.93 -0.70
CA MET A 271 -12.77 -4.13 -0.72
C MET A 271 -12.10 -3.32 -1.83
N ASP A 272 -12.65 -3.31 -3.04
CA ASP A 272 -12.14 -2.49 -4.15
C ASP A 272 -12.14 -1.00 -3.79
N ASN A 273 -13.22 -0.56 -3.15
CA ASN A 273 -13.37 0.80 -2.65
C ASN A 273 -12.30 1.15 -1.59
N ILE A 274 -11.90 0.21 -0.74
CA ILE A 274 -10.76 0.38 0.19
C ILE A 274 -9.47 0.67 -0.59
N PHE A 275 -9.15 -0.11 -1.62
CA PHE A 275 -7.92 0.07 -2.40
C PHE A 275 -7.89 1.43 -3.09
N ILE A 276 -8.97 1.77 -3.81
CA ILE A 276 -9.05 3.02 -4.57
C ILE A 276 -8.96 4.23 -3.64
N ARG A 277 -9.79 4.28 -2.58
CA ARG A 277 -9.84 5.47 -1.71
C ARG A 277 -8.58 5.64 -0.87
N SER A 278 -7.94 4.53 -0.46
CA SER A 278 -6.68 4.60 0.26
C SER A 278 -5.57 5.18 -0.60
N LEU A 279 -5.44 4.77 -1.87
CA LEU A 279 -4.48 5.33 -2.82
C LEU A 279 -4.80 6.78 -3.19
N GLN A 280 -6.06 7.13 -3.43
CA GLN A 280 -6.49 8.51 -3.68
C GLN A 280 -6.15 9.45 -2.51
N SER A 281 -6.24 8.97 -1.27
CA SER A 281 -5.96 9.77 -0.07
C SER A 281 -4.51 10.29 0.01
N VAL A 282 -3.59 9.61 -0.69
CA VAL A 282 -2.15 9.89 -0.72
C VAL A 282 -1.65 10.36 -2.09
N GLN A 283 -2.51 10.40 -3.13
CA GLN A 283 -2.14 10.77 -4.50
C GLN A 283 -1.39 12.10 -4.59
N LYS A 284 -1.76 13.10 -3.77
CA LYS A 284 -1.13 14.43 -3.76
C LYS A 284 0.15 14.52 -2.90
N VAL A 285 0.47 13.47 -2.13
CA VAL A 285 1.56 13.49 -1.12
C VAL A 285 2.68 12.51 -1.50
N ILE A 286 2.34 11.36 -2.08
CA ILE A 286 3.32 10.45 -2.68
C ILE A 286 3.86 11.10 -3.95
N ILE A 287 5.18 11.16 -4.06
CA ILE A 287 5.86 11.72 -5.23
C ILE A 287 5.84 10.65 -6.32
N SER A 288 5.10 10.92 -7.39
CA SER A 288 5.07 10.06 -8.57
C SER A 288 6.33 10.28 -9.38
N ASP A 289 7.22 9.29 -9.35
CA ASP A 289 8.43 9.24 -10.17
C ASP A 289 8.28 8.13 -11.20
N LYS A 290 8.60 8.42 -12.47
CA LYS A 290 8.46 7.47 -13.58
C LYS A 290 9.34 6.23 -13.43
N HIS A 291 10.40 6.31 -12.63
CA HIS A 291 11.28 5.18 -12.35
C HIS A 291 10.72 4.25 -11.26
N CYS A 292 9.69 4.67 -10.51
CA CYS A 292 9.20 3.92 -9.36
C CYS A 292 7.98 3.05 -9.69
N PHE A 293 7.92 1.87 -9.09
CA PHE A 293 6.71 1.06 -8.95
C PHE A 293 6.62 0.52 -7.52
N GLU A 294 5.46 0.02 -7.11
CA GLU A 294 5.24 -0.41 -5.72
C GLU A 294 4.29 -1.60 -5.65
N LEU A 295 4.61 -2.55 -4.78
CA LEU A 295 3.78 -3.73 -4.51
C LEU A 295 3.24 -3.68 -3.08
N TYR A 296 2.01 -3.20 -2.91
CA TYR A 296 1.39 -3.03 -1.60
C TYR A 296 0.68 -4.29 -1.09
N GLY A 297 1.07 -4.78 0.09
CA GLY A 297 0.29 -5.78 0.83
C GLY A 297 -0.78 -5.11 1.71
N TYR A 298 -2.05 -5.26 1.34
CA TYR A 298 -3.18 -4.78 2.16
C TYR A 298 -3.60 -5.82 3.20
N ASP A 299 -3.82 -5.40 4.44
CA ASP A 299 -4.33 -6.24 5.52
C ASP A 299 -5.78 -5.84 5.81
N ILE A 300 -6.72 -6.71 5.42
CA ILE A 300 -8.16 -6.49 5.56
C ILE A 300 -8.75 -7.49 6.54
N LEU A 301 -9.53 -7.00 7.50
CA LEU A 301 -10.35 -7.83 8.39
C LEU A 301 -11.82 -7.71 8.00
N ILE A 302 -12.52 -8.82 7.87
CA ILE A 302 -13.96 -8.82 7.64
C ILE A 302 -14.66 -9.02 9.00
N ASP A 303 -15.71 -8.25 9.27
CA ASP A 303 -16.55 -8.44 10.45
C ASP A 303 -17.74 -9.36 10.20
N GLN A 304 -18.47 -9.71 11.27
CA GLN A 304 -19.63 -10.60 11.21
C GLN A 304 -20.72 -10.15 10.22
N ASP A 305 -20.78 -8.84 9.92
CA ASP A 305 -21.76 -8.21 9.05
C ASP A 305 -21.25 -8.11 7.60
N LEU A 306 -20.16 -8.81 7.28
CA LEU A 306 -19.46 -8.80 5.99
C LEU A 306 -18.90 -7.43 5.60
N LYS A 307 -18.66 -6.54 6.55
CA LYS A 307 -17.98 -5.28 6.27
C LYS A 307 -16.46 -5.48 6.29
N PRO A 308 -15.74 -5.08 5.23
CA PRO A 308 -14.28 -5.11 5.21
C PRO A 308 -13.69 -3.90 5.92
N TRP A 309 -12.64 -4.14 6.71
CA TRP A 309 -11.91 -3.13 7.47
C TRP A 309 -10.42 -3.14 7.11
N LEU A 310 -9.90 -1.99 6.69
CA LEU A 310 -8.47 -1.79 6.48
C LEU A 310 -7.74 -1.72 7.83
N LEU A 311 -6.81 -2.65 8.06
CA LEU A 311 -5.97 -2.67 9.25
C LEU A 311 -4.63 -1.97 9.04
N GLU A 312 -3.95 -2.29 7.94
CA GLU A 312 -2.67 -1.69 7.53
C GLU A 312 -2.39 -1.92 6.04
N VAL A 313 -1.45 -1.14 5.50
CA VAL A 313 -0.89 -1.30 4.16
C VAL A 313 0.62 -1.44 4.30
N ASN A 314 1.22 -2.44 3.66
CA ASN A 314 2.64 -2.76 3.74
C ASN A 314 3.32 -2.54 2.38
N ALA A 315 4.37 -1.72 2.32
CA ALA A 315 5.16 -1.52 1.08
C ALA A 315 6.14 -2.66 0.80
N SER A 316 6.49 -3.44 1.83
CA SER A 316 7.40 -4.58 1.70
C SER A 316 6.75 -5.82 2.30
N PRO A 317 5.73 -6.40 1.65
CA PRO A 317 5.16 -7.67 2.09
C PRO A 317 6.25 -8.75 2.11
N SER A 318 6.18 -9.69 3.06
CA SER A 318 7.19 -10.76 3.14
C SER A 318 7.20 -11.62 1.88
N LEU A 319 8.34 -11.66 1.20
CA LEU A 319 8.57 -12.47 0.01
C LEU A 319 9.28 -13.80 0.31
N THR A 320 9.64 -14.07 1.57
CA THR A 320 10.19 -15.37 1.99
C THR A 320 9.07 -16.40 2.10
N ALA A 321 9.14 -17.48 1.32
CA ALA A 321 8.13 -18.53 1.34
C ALA A 321 8.20 -19.38 2.62
N SER A 322 7.03 -19.72 3.18
CA SER A 322 6.94 -20.59 4.37
C SER A 322 6.47 -22.02 4.05
N SER A 323 6.00 -22.27 2.84
CA SER A 323 5.57 -23.58 2.32
C SER A 323 5.69 -23.58 0.80
N GLN A 324 5.55 -24.75 0.17
CA GLN A 324 5.58 -24.88 -1.29
C GLN A 324 4.44 -24.09 -1.96
N GLU A 325 3.24 -24.12 -1.40
CA GLU A 325 2.09 -23.38 -1.92
C GLU A 325 2.29 -21.87 -1.80
N ASP A 326 2.92 -21.42 -0.70
CA ASP A 326 3.28 -20.01 -0.51
C ASP A 326 4.37 -19.57 -1.48
N TYR A 327 5.34 -20.44 -1.78
CA TYR A 327 6.37 -20.21 -2.79
C TYR A 327 5.73 -20.02 -4.16
N GLU A 328 4.92 -20.98 -4.62
CA GLU A 328 4.24 -20.92 -5.92
C GLU A 328 3.37 -19.66 -6.07
N LEU A 329 2.65 -19.29 -5.00
CA LEU A 329 1.84 -18.08 -5.00
C LEU A 329 2.68 -16.82 -5.12
N LYS A 330 3.77 -16.73 -4.34
CA LYS A 330 4.70 -15.59 -4.39
C LYS A 330 5.42 -15.51 -5.73
N THR A 331 5.84 -16.64 -6.29
CA THR A 331 6.39 -16.73 -7.65
C THR A 331 5.40 -16.17 -8.67
N CYS A 332 4.14 -16.61 -8.65
CA CYS A 332 3.13 -16.10 -9.58
C CYS A 332 2.89 -14.59 -9.40
N LEU A 333 2.79 -14.12 -8.15
CA LEU A 333 2.61 -12.71 -7.82
C LEU A 333 3.76 -11.85 -8.36
N LEU A 334 4.99 -12.28 -8.14
CA LEU A 334 6.19 -11.56 -8.55
C LEU A 334 6.38 -11.59 -10.06
N GLU A 335 6.15 -12.74 -10.70
CA GLU A 335 6.13 -12.85 -12.17
C GLU A 335 5.13 -11.86 -12.77
N ASP A 336 3.90 -11.82 -12.26
CA ASP A 336 2.85 -10.94 -12.76
C ASP A 336 3.16 -9.46 -12.49
N THR A 337 3.80 -9.15 -11.36
CA THR A 337 4.31 -7.80 -11.08
C THR A 337 5.35 -7.38 -12.13
N LEU A 338 6.30 -8.26 -12.46
CA LEU A 338 7.31 -8.00 -13.50
C LEU A 338 6.70 -7.92 -14.90
N HIS A 339 5.60 -8.64 -15.17
CA HIS A 339 4.84 -8.48 -16.42
C HIS A 339 4.21 -7.09 -16.55
N ILE A 340 3.78 -6.48 -15.45
CA ILE A 340 3.17 -5.13 -15.42
C ILE A 340 4.23 -4.04 -15.56
N VAL A 341 5.37 -4.19 -14.87
CA VAL A 341 6.49 -3.23 -15.01
C VAL A 341 7.03 -3.24 -16.44
N ASP A 342 6.98 -4.40 -17.09
CA ASP A 342 7.23 -4.59 -18.51
C ASP A 342 8.58 -4.06 -19.02
N MET A 343 9.66 -4.40 -18.32
CA MET A 343 11.03 -4.09 -18.75
C MET A 343 11.38 -4.67 -20.14
N GLU A 344 10.64 -5.68 -20.59
CA GLU A 344 10.82 -6.35 -21.88
C GLU A 344 10.01 -5.71 -23.03
N ALA A 345 9.26 -4.65 -22.73
CA ALA A 345 8.42 -3.92 -23.68
C ALA A 345 7.47 -4.85 -24.48
N ARG A 346 6.78 -5.73 -23.77
CA ARG A 346 5.80 -6.66 -24.33
C ARG A 346 4.42 -6.03 -24.43
N LEU A 347 4.06 -5.13 -23.53
CA LEU A 347 2.72 -4.56 -23.44
C LEU A 347 2.51 -3.40 -24.41
N THR A 348 1.25 -3.17 -24.77
CA THR A 348 0.80 -2.08 -25.64
C THR A 348 0.38 -0.83 -24.86
N GLY A 349 0.16 -0.95 -23.56
CA GLY A 349 -0.34 0.11 -22.67
C GLY A 349 -1.88 0.22 -22.63
N ARG A 350 -2.59 -0.71 -23.26
CA ARG A 350 -4.07 -0.77 -23.28
C ARG A 350 -4.64 -1.95 -22.48
N GLU A 351 -3.77 -2.75 -21.90
CA GLU A 351 -4.13 -3.96 -21.17
C GLU A 351 -4.91 -3.59 -19.91
N LYS A 352 -6.18 -4.01 -19.86
CA LYS A 352 -7.00 -3.91 -18.64
C LYS A 352 -6.64 -4.99 -17.61
N ARG A 353 -5.88 -6.00 -18.01
CA ARG A 353 -5.51 -7.14 -17.17
C ARG A 353 -4.17 -7.73 -17.60
N VAL A 354 -3.30 -8.01 -16.63
CA VAL A 354 -1.99 -8.63 -16.83
C VAL A 354 -1.75 -9.66 -15.73
N GLY A 355 -1.78 -10.94 -16.09
CA GLY A 355 -1.67 -12.03 -15.12
C GLY A 355 -2.81 -12.01 -14.10
N GLY A 356 -2.46 -12.01 -12.82
CA GLY A 356 -3.36 -11.91 -11.69
C GLY A 356 -3.78 -10.48 -11.31
N PHE A 357 -3.33 -9.44 -12.01
CA PHE A 357 -3.67 -8.05 -11.72
C PHE A 357 -4.65 -7.47 -12.72
N ASP A 358 -5.57 -6.66 -12.19
CA ASP A 358 -6.55 -5.90 -12.95
C ASP A 358 -6.25 -4.39 -12.84
N LEU A 359 -6.34 -3.68 -13.95
CA LEU A 359 -6.24 -2.23 -13.98
C LEU A 359 -7.58 -1.63 -13.53
N MET A 360 -7.63 -1.10 -12.30
CA MET A 360 -8.85 -0.53 -11.72
C MET A 360 -8.97 0.98 -11.94
N TRP A 361 -7.84 1.68 -12.10
CA TRP A 361 -7.80 3.14 -12.17
C TRP A 361 -6.72 3.63 -13.15
N ASN A 362 -7.10 4.53 -14.06
CA ASN A 362 -6.21 5.23 -14.99
C ASN A 362 -6.81 6.61 -15.28
N ASP A 363 -6.39 7.63 -14.53
CA ASP A 363 -7.00 8.98 -14.51
C ASP A 363 -8.53 8.99 -14.30
N GLY A 364 -9.05 7.91 -13.72
CA GLY A 364 -10.47 7.63 -13.56
C GLY A 364 -10.71 6.12 -13.38
N PRO A 365 -11.91 5.71 -12.94
CA PRO A 365 -12.24 4.29 -12.82
C PRO A 365 -12.25 3.62 -14.19
N VAL A 366 -11.63 2.43 -14.28
CA VAL A 366 -11.64 1.61 -15.51
C VAL A 366 -12.81 0.64 -15.46
N SER A 367 -13.65 0.64 -16.49
CA SER A 367 -14.80 -0.27 -16.61
C SER A 367 -14.40 -1.65 -17.15
N ARG A 368 -15.08 -2.70 -16.65
CA ARG A 368 -14.96 -4.07 -17.19
C ARG A 368 -15.36 -4.15 -18.67
N GLU A 369 -16.47 -3.51 -19.04
CA GLU A 369 -17.02 -3.56 -20.40
C GLU A 369 -16.66 -2.30 -21.20
N GLU A 370 -16.46 -2.44 -22.52
CA GLU A 370 -16.42 -1.31 -23.46
C GLU A 370 -17.84 -0.96 -23.87
N GLY A 371 -18.46 -0.02 -23.15
CA GLY A 371 -19.78 0.55 -23.47
C GLY A 371 -19.77 2.04 -23.22
N THR A 372 -20.49 2.80 -24.06
CA THR A 372 -20.66 4.26 -23.92
C THR A 372 -21.10 4.61 -22.50
N PRO A 373 -20.45 5.57 -21.82
CA PRO A 373 -20.88 5.99 -20.50
C PRO A 373 -22.30 6.51 -20.60
N ASP A 374 -23.22 5.85 -19.90
CA ASP A 374 -24.60 6.32 -19.83
C ASP A 374 -24.60 7.72 -19.22
N LEU A 375 -25.20 8.68 -19.92
CA LEU A 375 -25.23 10.10 -19.54
C LEU A 375 -26.14 10.36 -18.33
N SER A 376 -26.64 9.32 -17.68
CA SER A 376 -27.34 9.37 -16.41
C SER A 376 -26.33 9.23 -15.27
N GLY A 377 -26.00 10.34 -14.62
CA GLY A 377 -25.02 10.43 -13.52
C GLY A 377 -25.36 9.69 -12.22
N MET A 378 -26.02 8.53 -12.27
CA MET A 378 -26.32 7.67 -11.13
C MET A 378 -26.44 6.19 -11.59
N GLY A 379 -25.31 5.50 -11.71
CA GLY A 379 -25.28 4.05 -11.93
C GLY A 379 -23.98 3.47 -11.36
N ASN A 380 -24.08 2.37 -10.61
CA ASN A 380 -22.95 1.69 -9.98
C ASN A 380 -21.83 1.42 -11.01
N PHE A 381 -20.76 2.22 -10.97
CA PHE A 381 -19.56 1.95 -11.76
C PHE A 381 -19.00 0.59 -11.35
N VAL A 382 -19.09 -0.39 -12.23
CA VAL A 382 -18.45 -1.70 -12.03
C VAL A 382 -16.98 -1.53 -12.40
N THR A 383 -16.15 -1.34 -11.38
CA THR A 383 -14.69 -1.30 -11.49
C THR A 383 -14.17 -2.59 -12.12
N ASN A 384 -13.14 -2.47 -12.97
CA ASN A 384 -12.47 -3.61 -13.56
C ASN A 384 -11.65 -4.38 -12.52
N THR A 385 -12.31 -5.33 -11.85
CA THR A 385 -11.76 -6.15 -10.78
C THR A 385 -12.22 -7.60 -10.93
N HIS A 386 -11.31 -8.56 -10.96
CA HIS A 386 -11.59 -10.01 -10.93
C HIS A 386 -11.13 -10.60 -9.60
N LEU A 387 -11.11 -9.78 -8.55
CA LEU A 387 -10.57 -10.14 -7.24
C LEU A 387 -11.25 -11.39 -6.67
N GLY A 388 -10.51 -12.49 -6.53
CA GLY A 388 -11.07 -13.76 -6.05
C GLY A 388 -12.05 -14.44 -7.02
N CYS A 389 -12.18 -13.99 -8.26
CA CYS A 389 -12.91 -14.71 -9.31
C CYS A 389 -12.10 -15.93 -9.80
N ILE A 390 -12.60 -16.59 -10.86
CA ILE A 390 -11.92 -17.72 -11.49
C ILE A 390 -10.51 -17.30 -11.92
N ASN A 391 -9.50 -18.05 -11.46
CA ASN A 391 -8.11 -17.81 -11.83
C ASN A 391 -7.77 -18.43 -13.20
N ASP A 392 -7.97 -17.67 -14.26
CA ASP A 392 -7.58 -17.99 -15.64
C ASP A 392 -6.22 -17.38 -16.05
N ARG A 393 -5.37 -17.00 -15.08
CA ARG A 393 -4.04 -16.39 -15.28
C ARG A 393 -3.23 -17.04 -16.40
N LYS A 394 -3.06 -18.37 -16.37
CA LYS A 394 -2.24 -19.10 -17.37
C LYS A 394 -2.82 -19.01 -18.79
N LYS A 395 -4.15 -18.91 -18.93
CA LYS A 395 -4.81 -18.76 -20.23
C LYS A 395 -4.66 -17.32 -20.72
N GLN A 396 -4.91 -16.36 -19.83
CA GLN A 396 -4.78 -14.92 -20.10
C GLN A 396 -3.36 -14.55 -20.54
N LEU A 397 -2.32 -14.97 -19.80
CA LEU A 397 -0.92 -14.66 -20.15
C LEU A 397 -0.51 -15.32 -21.47
N ARG A 398 -0.94 -16.55 -21.74
CA ARG A 398 -0.69 -17.23 -23.02
C ARG A 398 -1.32 -16.47 -24.18
N GLN A 399 -2.57 -16.05 -24.04
CA GLN A 399 -3.28 -15.28 -25.07
C GLN A 399 -2.60 -13.92 -25.31
N LEU A 400 -2.24 -13.23 -24.22
CA LEU A 400 -1.54 -11.94 -24.26
C LEU A 400 -0.21 -12.05 -25.00
N PHE A 401 0.65 -13.02 -24.67
CA PHE A 401 1.97 -13.11 -25.31
C PHE A 401 1.95 -13.76 -26.69
N HIS A 402 0.96 -14.62 -27.01
CA HIS A 402 0.79 -15.13 -28.38
C HIS A 402 0.32 -14.06 -29.37
N SER A 403 -0.63 -13.20 -28.99
CA SER A 403 -1.11 -12.12 -29.86
C SER A 403 0.01 -11.14 -30.22
N LEU A 404 0.92 -10.88 -29.28
CA LEU A 404 2.09 -10.00 -29.45
C LEU A 404 3.15 -10.58 -30.40
N GLN A 405 3.37 -11.91 -30.37
CA GLN A 405 4.25 -12.58 -31.33
C GLN A 405 3.68 -12.57 -32.76
N GLY A 406 2.35 -12.64 -32.89
CA GLY A 406 1.65 -12.52 -34.18
C GLY A 406 1.77 -11.13 -34.79
N GLN A 407 1.63 -10.07 -33.97
CA GLN A 407 1.75 -8.68 -34.44
C GLN A 407 3.18 -8.31 -34.87
N LYS A 408 4.22 -8.82 -34.21
CA LYS A 408 5.63 -8.62 -34.63
C LYS A 408 5.94 -9.27 -35.99
N LYS A 409 5.28 -10.37 -36.36
CA LYS A 409 5.46 -11.02 -37.67
C LYS A 409 4.70 -10.33 -38.81
N ALA A 410 3.61 -9.62 -38.52
CA ALA A 410 2.84 -8.90 -39.54
C ALA A 410 3.37 -7.48 -39.83
N SER A 411 4.30 -6.98 -39.00
CA SER A 411 4.88 -5.63 -39.10
C SER A 411 6.33 -5.62 -39.61
N GLY A 412 6.88 -6.79 -39.97
CA GLY A 412 8.26 -7.00 -40.37
C GLY A 412 8.43 -7.27 -41.86
#